data_AF-A0A3M1YGA9-F1
#
_entry.id   AF-A0A3M1YGA9-F1
#
_cell.length_a   1.000
_cell.length_b   1.000
_cell.length_c   1.000
_cell.angle_alpha   90.00
_cell.angle_beta   90.00
_cell.angle_gamma   90.00
#
_symmetry.space_group_name_H-M   'P 1'
#
loop_
_entity.id
_entity.type
_entity.pdbx_description
1 polymer ?
#
loop_
_entity_poly.entity_id
_entity_poly.type
_entity_poly.pdbx_seq_one_letter_code
_entity_poly.pdbx_strand_id
1 'polypeptide(L)'
;MPADKIEANYEVLENVSNMFQSSHEQLKSMFSNVKSCMESLLSEGWIGRGSDAYESEMNEEVLPQLQRLVDAMDQASQITRRIAQTMQDAEENAGSFFRR
;
A
#
# COMPACT_ATOMS: atom_id res chain seq x y z
N MET A 1 37.52 -12.57 7.95
CA MET A 1 36.13 -12.52 8.43
C MET A 1 35.26 -12.84 7.23
N PRO A 2 34.60 -14.01 7.16
CA PRO A 2 33.74 -14.31 6.02
C PRO A 2 32.56 -13.33 6.07
N ALA A 3 32.42 -12.54 5.00
CA ALA A 3 31.31 -11.62 4.84
C ALA A 3 30.01 -12.43 4.85
N ASP A 4 29.07 -11.99 5.69
CA ASP A 4 27.72 -12.52 5.75
C ASP A 4 27.14 -12.45 4.34
N LYS A 5 26.80 -13.60 3.77
CA LYS A 5 26.47 -13.73 2.34
C LYS A 5 25.07 -13.12 2.13
N ILE A 6 25.02 -11.86 1.71
CA ILE A 6 23.78 -11.18 1.29
C ILE A 6 23.40 -11.74 -0.09
N GLU A 7 22.89 -12.98 -0.14
CA GLU A 7 22.48 -13.62 -1.42
C GLU A 7 20.99 -14.02 -1.43
N ALA A 8 20.26 -13.81 -0.34
CA ALA A 8 18.87 -14.29 -0.20
C ALA A 8 17.81 -13.21 0.08
N ASN A 9 18.19 -11.92 0.22
CA ASN A 9 17.24 -10.89 0.68
C ASN A 9 16.44 -10.20 -0.45
N TYR A 10 16.89 -10.27 -1.71
CA TYR A 10 16.21 -9.61 -2.83
C TYR A 10 14.87 -10.24 -3.17
N GLU A 11 14.85 -11.57 -3.30
CA GLU A 11 13.63 -12.31 -3.60
C GLU A 11 12.58 -12.13 -2.49
N VAL A 12 13.02 -12.04 -1.24
CA VAL A 12 12.13 -11.76 -0.09
C VAL A 12 11.58 -10.33 -0.16
N LEU A 13 12.42 -9.33 -0.43
CA LEU A 13 11.98 -7.93 -0.55
C LEU A 13 11.03 -7.72 -1.73
N GLU A 14 11.29 -8.38 -2.86
CA GLU A 14 10.42 -8.35 -4.03
C GLU A 14 9.06 -9.01 -3.73
N ASN A 15 9.07 -10.18 -3.10
CA ASN A 15 7.85 -10.84 -2.65
C ASN A 15 7.04 -9.98 -1.67
N VAL A 16 7.70 -9.32 -0.71
CA VAL A 16 7.05 -8.41 0.24
C VAL A 16 6.47 -7.18 -0.45
N SER A 17 7.18 -6.59 -1.41
CA SER A 17 6.64 -5.50 -2.22
C SER A 17 5.40 -5.93 -3.01
N ASN A 18 5.42 -7.11 -3.62
CA ASN A 18 4.28 -7.65 -4.36
C ASN A 18 3.08 -7.95 -3.45
N MET A 19 3.30 -8.41 -2.22
CA MET A 19 2.26 -8.55 -1.21
C MET A 19 1.63 -7.21 -0.81
N PHE A 20 2.44 -6.17 -0.60
CA PHE A 20 1.90 -4.82 -0.32
C PHE A 20 1.12 -4.25 -1.51
N GLN A 21 1.63 -4.44 -2.73
CA GLN A 21 0.97 -3.99 -3.95
C GLN A 21 -0.40 -4.66 -4.13
N SER A 22 -0.46 -5.99 -4.01
CA SER A 22 -1.71 -6.73 -4.13
C SER A 22 -2.71 -6.39 -3.02
N SER A 23 -2.23 -6.12 -1.80
CA SER A 23 -3.07 -5.66 -0.68
C SER A 23 -3.62 -4.26 -0.92
N HIS A 24 -2.80 -3.35 -1.45
CA HIS A 24 -3.22 -2.01 -1.85
C HIS A 24 -4.32 -2.05 -2.91
N GLU A 25 -4.16 -2.88 -3.95
CA GLU A 25 -5.18 -3.03 -5.01
C GLU A 25 -6.50 -3.60 -4.49
N GLN A 26 -6.44 -4.60 -3.62
CA GLN A 26 -7.63 -5.16 -2.96
C GLN A 26 -8.33 -4.12 -2.08
N LEU A 27 -7.58 -3.38 -1.26
CA LEU A 27 -8.13 -2.34 -0.39
C LEU A 27 -8.73 -1.19 -1.21
N LYS A 28 -8.10 -0.79 -2.31
CA LYS A 28 -8.61 0.24 -3.21
C LYS A 28 -9.91 -0.18 -3.88
N SER A 29 -10.01 -1.44 -4.33
CA SER A 29 -11.24 -1.99 -4.88
C SER A 29 -12.35 -2.03 -3.84
N MET A 30 -12.06 -2.51 -2.63
CA MET A 30 -13.01 -2.53 -1.52
C MET A 30 -13.48 -1.12 -1.15
N PHE A 31 -12.56 -0.16 -1.06
CA PHE A 31 -12.88 1.25 -0.79
C PHE A 31 -13.81 1.84 -1.85
N SER A 32 -13.52 1.60 -3.13
CA SER A 32 -14.39 2.05 -4.22
C SER A 32 -15.78 1.42 -4.12
N ASN A 33 -15.88 0.14 -3.77
CA ASN A 33 -17.18 -0.54 -3.61
C ASN A 33 -17.97 0.05 -2.45
N VAL A 34 -17.33 0.27 -1.29
CA VAL A 34 -17.98 0.90 -0.12
C VAL A 34 -18.50 2.29 -0.48
N LYS A 35 -17.70 3.09 -1.17
CA LYS A 35 -18.09 4.43 -1.62
C LYS A 35 -19.28 4.38 -2.59
N SER A 36 -19.25 3.49 -3.59
CA SER A 36 -20.36 3.33 -4.52
C SER A 36 -21.65 2.86 -3.84
N CYS A 37 -21.55 1.93 -2.87
CA CYS A 37 -22.71 1.50 -2.09
C CYS A 37 -23.29 2.64 -1.24
N MET A 38 -22.43 3.45 -0.62
CA MET A 38 -22.85 4.64 0.14
C MET A 38 -23.58 5.64 -0.77
N GLU A 39 -23.01 5.95 -1.93
CA GLU A 39 -23.61 6.86 -2.91
C GLU A 39 -24.97 6.32 -3.41
N SER A 40 -25.07 5.02 -3.71
CA SER A 40 -26.35 4.38 -4.08
C SER A 40 -27.38 4.55 -2.97
N LEU A 41 -27.02 4.22 -1.73
CA LEU A 41 -27.91 4.27 -0.57
C LEU A 41 -28.44 5.69 -0.29
N LEU A 42 -27.58 6.70 -0.40
CA LEU A 42 -27.97 8.10 -0.22
C LEU A 42 -28.79 8.62 -1.42
N SER A 43 -28.49 8.16 -2.64
CA SER A 43 -29.21 8.57 -3.86
C SER A 43 -30.60 7.93 -4.01
N GLU A 44 -30.81 6.72 -3.49
CA GLU A 44 -32.06 5.94 -3.59
C GLU A 44 -33.18 6.46 -2.66
N GLY A 45 -32.99 7.62 -2.05
CA GLY A 45 -34.03 8.31 -1.29
C GLY A 45 -34.00 8.02 0.21
N TRP A 46 -32.87 7.54 0.74
CA TRP A 46 -32.66 7.56 2.19
C TRP A 46 -32.42 9.00 2.65
N ILE A 47 -33.50 9.65 3.12
CA ILE A 47 -33.51 11.06 3.51
C ILE A 47 -33.96 11.18 4.96
N GLY A 48 -33.19 11.90 5.77
CA GLY A 48 -33.54 12.32 7.13
C GLY A 48 -32.34 12.34 8.06
N ARG A 49 -32.57 12.65 9.34
CA ARG A 49 -31.48 12.81 10.33
C ARG A 49 -30.54 11.60 10.43
N GLY A 50 -31.01 10.39 10.13
CA GLY A 50 -30.19 9.18 10.11
C GLY A 50 -29.27 9.09 8.88
N SER A 51 -29.72 9.54 7.71
CA SER A 51 -28.87 9.62 6.52
C SER A 51 -27.81 10.70 6.68
N ASP A 52 -28.18 11.85 7.26
CA ASP A 52 -27.27 12.98 7.49
C ASP A 52 -26.14 12.60 8.48
N ALA A 53 -26.49 11.91 9.57
CA ALA A 53 -25.51 11.44 10.55
C ALA A 53 -24.59 10.36 9.96
N TYR A 54 -25.15 9.41 9.21
CA TYR A 54 -24.37 8.38 8.54
C TYR A 54 -23.42 8.96 7.48
N GLU A 55 -23.89 9.91 6.68
CA GLU A 55 -23.05 10.60 5.68
C GLU A 55 -21.92 11.38 6.36
N SER A 56 -22.19 12.06 7.47
CA SER A 56 -21.18 12.76 8.27
C SER A 56 -20.14 11.77 8.83
N GLU A 57 -20.55 10.70 9.49
CA GLU A 57 -19.62 9.68 10.03
C GLU A 57 -18.76 9.05 8.93
N MET A 58 -19.36 8.75 7.78
CA MET A 58 -18.62 8.21 6.64
C MET A 58 -17.58 9.18 6.11
N ASN A 59 -17.92 10.45 5.91
CA ASN A 59 -17.01 11.45 5.34
C ASN A 59 -15.96 11.95 6.34
N GLU A 60 -16.27 11.99 7.63
CA GLU A 60 -15.38 12.56 8.66
C GLU A 60 -14.43 11.52 9.26
N GLU A 61 -14.89 10.28 9.44
CA GLU A 61 -14.10 9.25 10.12
C GLU A 61 -13.74 8.09 9.20
N VAL A 62 -14.72 7.45 8.56
CA VAL A 62 -14.51 6.15 7.91
C VAL A 62 -13.73 6.28 6.60
N LEU A 63 -14.21 7.09 5.65
CA LEU A 63 -13.58 7.23 4.34
C LEU A 63 -12.14 7.79 4.43
N PRO A 64 -11.86 8.81 5.27
CA PRO A 64 -10.50 9.30 5.45
C PRO A 64 -9.56 8.23 6.03
N GLN A 65 -10.02 7.42 6.98
CA GLN A 65 -9.20 6.35 7.57
C GLN A 65 -8.92 5.23 6.58
N LEU A 66 -9.91 4.83 5.77
CA LEU A 66 -9.72 3.85 4.72
C LEU A 66 -8.75 4.36 3.63
N GLN A 67 -8.87 5.63 3.24
CA GLN A 67 -7.93 6.23 2.30
C GLN A 67 -6.51 6.26 2.86
N ARG A 68 -6.34 6.64 4.14
CA ARG A 68 -5.04 6.59 4.82
C ARG A 68 -4.42 5.20 4.84
N LEU A 69 -5.25 4.15 4.99
CA LEU A 69 -4.79 2.77 4.95
C LEU A 69 -4.33 2.37 3.54
N VAL A 70 -5.09 2.74 2.50
CA VAL A 70 -4.71 2.54 1.10
C VAL A 70 -3.37 3.23 0.82
N ASP A 71 -3.22 4.50 1.20
CA ASP A 71 -2.00 5.27 0.98
C ASP A 71 -0.80 4.68 1.74
N ALA A 72 -1.00 4.17 2.95
CA ALA A 72 0.05 3.53 3.74
C ALA A 72 0.56 2.24 3.08
N MET A 73 -0.32 1.44 2.46
CA MET A 73 0.07 0.21 1.76
C MET A 73 0.84 0.50 0.47
N ASP A 74 0.44 1.54 -0.27
CA ASP A 74 1.19 2.01 -1.44
C ASP A 74 2.58 2.52 -1.05
N GLN A 75 2.67 3.33 0.01
CA GLN A 75 3.96 3.80 0.54
C GLN A 75 4.85 2.64 1.00
N ALA A 76 4.30 1.63 1.68
CA ALA A 76 5.04 0.45 2.08
C ALA A 76 5.61 -0.31 0.88
N SER A 77 4.82 -0.50 -0.18
CA SER A 77 5.28 -1.10 -1.45
C SER A 77 6.44 -0.30 -2.07
N GLN A 78 6.29 1.02 -2.18
CA GLN A 78 7.31 1.90 -2.76
C GLN A 78 8.62 1.91 -1.96
N ILE A 79 8.53 2.02 -0.62
CA ILE A 79 9.70 1.99 0.26
C ILE A 79 10.43 0.65 0.14
N THR A 80 9.69 -0.46 0.11
CA THR A 80 10.28 -1.80 -0.02
C THR A 80 11.04 -1.96 -1.34
N ARG A 81 10.47 -1.49 -2.46
CA ARG A 81 11.16 -1.48 -3.77
C ARG A 81 12.43 -0.63 -3.74
N ARG A 82 12.38 0.54 -3.09
CA ARG A 82 13.53 1.43 -2.98
C ARG A 82 14.66 0.82 -2.16
N ILE A 83 14.33 0.08 -1.10
CA ILE A 83 15.30 -0.68 -0.31
C ILE A 83 15.97 -1.74 -1.18
N ALA A 84 15.17 -2.52 -1.93
CA ALA A 84 15.71 -3.54 -2.83
C ALA A 84 16.67 -2.95 -3.88
N GLN A 85 16.29 -1.83 -4.52
CA GLN A 85 17.15 -1.14 -5.48
C GLN A 85 18.45 -0.64 -4.84
N THR A 86 18.37 -0.02 -3.66
CA THR A 86 19.54 0.53 -2.97
C THR A 86 20.54 -0.58 -2.60
N MET A 87 20.05 -1.74 -2.20
CA MET A 87 20.89 -2.91 -1.91
C MET A 87 21.57 -3.42 -3.19
N GLN A 88 20.82 -3.53 -4.28
CA GLN A 88 21.34 -4.01 -5.57
C GLN A 88 22.45 -3.07 -6.11
N ASP A 89 22.20 -1.76 -6.04
CA ASP A 89 23.18 -0.75 -6.46
C ASP A 89 24.45 -0.82 -5.57
N ALA A 90 24.30 -1.05 -4.27
CA ALA A 90 25.44 -1.17 -3.35
C ALA A 90 26.29 -2.41 -3.65
N GLU A 91 25.67 -3.54 -3.97
CA GLU A 91 26.37 -4.77 -4.36
C GLU A 91 27.09 -4.63 -5.72
N GLU A 92 26.45 -4.02 -6.72
CA GLU A 92 27.07 -3.80 -8.02
C GLU A 92 28.31 -2.90 -7.89
N ASN A 93 28.19 -1.82 -7.11
CA ASN A 93 29.30 -0.92 -6.82
C ASN A 93 30.43 -1.66 -6.09
N ALA A 94 30.13 -2.43 -5.03
CA ALA A 94 31.15 -3.18 -4.29
C ALA A 94 31.83 -4.25 -5.16
N GLY A 95 31.07 -4.99 -5.98
CA GLY A 95 31.59 -6.00 -6.91
C GLY A 95 32.45 -5.42 -8.03
N SER A 96 32.18 -4.18 -8.45
CA SER A 96 33.00 -3.48 -9.46
C SER A 96 34.43 -3.21 -8.98
N PHE A 97 34.64 -3.01 -7.67
CA PHE A 97 35.97 -2.81 -7.08
C PHE A 97 36.83 -4.09 -7.06
N PHE A 98 36.22 -5.27 -7.09
CA PHE A 98 36.93 -6.56 -7.10
C PHE A 98 37.15 -7.14 -8.50
N ARG A 99 36.63 -6.50 -9.57
CA ARG A 99 36.83 -6.92 -10.97
C ARG A 99 38.07 -6.31 -11.66
N ARG A 100 39.04 -5.79 -10.91
CA ARG A 100 40.32 -5.30 -11.45
C ARG A 100 41.47 -6.23 -11.12
#